data_AF-A0A7S3G3G7-F1
#
_entry.id   AF-A0A7S3G3G7-F1
#
_cell.length_a   1.000
_cell.length_b   1.000
_cell.length_c   1.000
_cell.angle_alpha   90.00
_cell.angle_beta   90.00
_cell.angle_gamma   90.00
#
_symmetry.space_group_name_H-M   'P 1'
#
loop_
_entity.id
_entity.type
_entity.pdbx_description
1 polymer ?
#
loop_
_entity_poly.entity_id
_entity_poly.type
_entity_poly.pdbx_seq_one_letter_code
_entity_poly.pdbx_strand_id
1 'polypeptide(L)'
;GGLVCEREYKSIRKAGEKMQYVSSTYLGNDGRMIFCVAPKDNPKERFEGSTATAPWIKIGEITKEREEIELGYICRTAYSGPEYYGLTDHTIKSIVAGMAVRAGMQPHAQRKNPKKSRKLGKAIEKSTEKKSKKKEKSSGKKKAKKQKRAKRKCDGSDD
;
A
#
# COMPACT_ATOMS: atom_id res chain seq x y z
N GLY A 1 21.27 -22.18 0.94
CA GLY A 1 20.13 -21.68 1.74
C GLY A 1 19.71 -20.33 1.20
N GLY A 2 18.41 -20.05 1.15
CA GLY A 2 17.90 -18.74 0.75
C GLY A 2 17.67 -17.80 1.94
N LEU A 3 17.12 -16.64 1.66
CA LEU A 3 16.79 -15.64 2.67
C LEU A 3 15.50 -16.05 3.39
N VAL A 4 15.44 -15.83 4.71
CA VAL A 4 14.23 -16.03 5.52
C VAL A 4 13.99 -14.78 6.34
N CYS A 5 12.76 -14.30 6.36
CA CYS A 5 12.35 -13.09 7.07
C CYS A 5 10.94 -13.30 7.66
N GLU A 6 10.72 -12.83 8.88
CA GLU A 6 9.40 -12.82 9.50
C GLU A 6 8.81 -11.41 9.49
N ARG A 7 7.50 -11.30 9.22
CA ARG A 7 6.79 -10.03 9.20
C ARG A 7 5.35 -10.18 9.65
N GLU A 8 4.89 -9.22 10.45
CA GLU A 8 3.49 -9.08 10.81
C GLU A 8 2.70 -8.40 9.68
N TYR A 9 1.59 -8.98 9.27
CA TYR A 9 0.66 -8.41 8.28
C TYR A 9 -0.79 -8.81 8.57
N LYS A 10 -1.76 -8.31 7.79
CA LYS A 10 -3.17 -8.66 7.92
C LYS A 10 -3.39 -10.17 7.86
N SER A 11 -4.29 -10.69 8.69
CA SER A 11 -4.60 -12.11 8.75
C SER A 11 -5.43 -12.56 7.54
N ILE A 12 -4.99 -13.62 6.86
CA ILE A 12 -5.78 -14.31 5.83
C ILE A 12 -6.89 -15.20 6.41
N ARG A 13 -7.05 -15.24 7.75
CA ARG A 13 -8.03 -16.09 8.44
C ARG A 13 -9.17 -15.32 9.08
N LYS A 14 -8.92 -14.08 9.49
CA LYS A 14 -9.88 -13.22 10.18
C LYS A 14 -9.61 -11.76 9.82
N ALA A 15 -10.64 -11.02 9.40
CA ALA A 15 -10.50 -9.61 9.10
C ALA A 15 -10.23 -8.80 10.37
N GLY A 16 -9.49 -7.70 10.24
CA GLY A 16 -9.13 -6.82 11.36
C GLY A 16 -8.03 -7.36 12.29
N GLU A 17 -7.71 -8.65 12.24
CA GLU A 17 -6.58 -9.24 12.96
C GLU A 17 -5.28 -9.20 12.14
N LYS A 18 -4.16 -9.31 12.83
CA LYS A 18 -2.83 -9.45 12.23
C LYS A 18 -2.27 -10.84 12.53
N MET A 19 -1.39 -11.32 11.66
CA MET A 19 -0.67 -12.57 11.85
C MET A 19 0.78 -12.46 11.38
N GLN A 20 1.63 -13.36 11.88
CA GLN A 20 3.01 -13.48 11.44
C GLN A 20 3.10 -14.32 10.17
N TYR A 21 3.80 -13.80 9.18
CA TYR A 21 4.17 -14.51 7.96
C TYR A 21 5.68 -14.71 7.91
N VAL A 22 6.09 -15.86 7.39
CA VAL A 22 7.47 -16.21 7.09
C VAL A 22 7.67 -16.10 5.59
N SER A 23 8.47 -15.13 5.17
CA SER A 23 8.95 -14.98 3.80
C SER A 23 10.25 -15.76 3.66
N SER A 24 10.37 -16.57 2.60
CA SER A 24 11.54 -17.38 2.33
C SER A 24 11.84 -17.42 0.84
N THR A 25 13.12 -17.62 0.49
CA THR A 25 13.51 -17.88 -0.90
C THR A 25 14.21 -19.22 -1.03
N TYR A 26 14.05 -19.87 -2.18
CA TYR A 26 14.76 -21.10 -2.52
C TYR A 26 14.92 -21.24 -4.03
N LEU A 27 15.81 -22.13 -4.45
CA LEU A 27 16.01 -22.44 -5.85
C LEU A 27 14.98 -23.49 -6.29
N GLY A 28 14.21 -23.18 -7.33
CA GLY A 28 13.30 -24.13 -7.97
C GLY A 28 14.05 -25.16 -8.83
N ASN A 29 13.33 -26.19 -9.26
CA ASN A 29 13.87 -27.26 -10.11
C ASN A 29 14.38 -26.74 -11.47
N ASP A 30 13.84 -25.61 -11.93
CA ASP A 30 14.24 -24.91 -13.15
C ASP A 30 15.47 -24.00 -12.96
N GLY A 31 16.09 -24.03 -11.78
CA GLY A 31 17.22 -23.18 -11.42
C GLY A 31 16.84 -21.72 -11.18
N ARG A 32 15.55 -21.38 -11.11
CA ARG A 32 15.10 -20.01 -10.84
C ARG A 32 14.82 -19.80 -9.36
N MET A 33 15.02 -18.56 -8.89
CA MET A 33 14.68 -18.20 -7.52
C MET A 33 13.16 -18.14 -7.36
N ILE A 34 12.64 -18.86 -6.37
CA ILE A 34 11.23 -18.82 -5.96
C ILE A 34 11.12 -18.03 -4.66
N PHE A 35 10.13 -17.14 -4.63
CA PHE A 35 9.75 -16.36 -3.46
C PHE A 35 8.50 -16.99 -2.85
N CYS A 36 8.58 -17.39 -1.59
CA CYS A 36 7.51 -18.06 -0.86
C CYS A 36 7.17 -17.29 0.42
N VAL A 37 5.88 -17.08 0.67
CA VAL A 37 5.36 -16.55 1.93
C VAL A 37 4.41 -17.58 2.53
N ALA A 38 4.53 -17.87 3.82
CA ALA A 38 3.64 -18.77 4.52
C ALA A 38 3.23 -18.17 5.87
N PRO A 39 1.98 -18.35 6.33
CA PRO A 39 1.61 -18.09 7.71
C PRO A 39 2.47 -18.90 8.68
N LYS A 40 2.92 -18.28 9.78
CA LYS A 40 3.76 -18.94 10.78
C LYS A 40 3.01 -20.03 11.55
N ASP A 41 1.72 -19.83 11.77
CA ASP A 41 0.79 -20.77 12.41
C ASP A 41 0.44 -21.96 11.52
N ASN A 42 0.39 -21.77 10.20
CA ASN A 42 0.14 -22.84 9.23
C ASN A 42 1.12 -22.82 8.04
N PRO A 43 2.32 -23.41 8.20
CA PRO A 43 3.34 -23.42 7.15
C PRO A 43 2.98 -24.24 5.90
N LYS A 44 1.86 -24.98 5.91
CA LYS A 44 1.37 -25.73 4.74
C LYS A 44 0.68 -24.82 3.72
N GLU A 45 0.14 -23.70 4.17
CA GLU A 45 -0.55 -22.72 3.33
C GLU A 45 0.48 -21.75 2.75
N ARG A 46 1.06 -22.11 1.60
CA ARG A 46 2.18 -21.36 1.01
C ARG A 46 1.76 -20.59 -0.22
N PHE A 47 2.28 -19.38 -0.33
CA PHE A 47 2.09 -18.50 -1.47
C PHE A 47 3.42 -18.33 -2.18
N GLU A 48 3.51 -18.86 -3.40
CA GLU A 48 4.74 -18.84 -4.19
C GLU A 48 4.63 -17.91 -5.40
N GLY A 49 5.76 -17.36 -5.84
CA GLY A 49 5.87 -16.58 -7.06
C GLY A 49 7.31 -16.41 -7.54
N SER A 50 7.44 -16.03 -8.81
CA SER A 50 8.74 -15.78 -9.47
C SER A 50 9.38 -14.42 -9.11
N THR A 51 8.65 -13.57 -8.40
CA THR A 51 9.12 -12.26 -7.94
C THR A 51 8.75 -12.05 -6.48
N ALA A 52 9.51 -11.22 -5.76
CA ALA A 52 9.25 -10.92 -4.35
C ALA A 52 7.84 -10.37 -4.07
N THR A 53 7.24 -9.69 -5.05
CA THR A 53 5.91 -9.06 -4.89
C THR A 53 4.77 -10.04 -5.15
N ALA A 54 4.95 -11.01 -6.04
CA ALA A 54 3.89 -11.95 -6.44
C ALA A 54 3.19 -12.69 -5.28
N PRO A 55 3.89 -13.26 -4.28
CA PRO A 55 3.20 -13.95 -3.18
C PRO A 55 2.44 -12.98 -2.26
N TRP A 56 2.92 -11.74 -2.10
CA TRP A 56 2.23 -10.72 -1.31
C TRP A 56 0.98 -10.16 -1.98
N ILE A 57 0.94 -10.14 -3.32
CA ILE A 57 -0.29 -9.80 -4.06
C ILE A 57 -1.38 -10.81 -3.74
N LYS A 58 -1.09 -12.11 -3.77
CA LYS A 58 -2.05 -13.18 -3.44
C LYS A 58 -2.61 -13.04 -2.02
N ILE A 59 -1.73 -12.84 -1.04
CA ILE A 59 -2.12 -12.56 0.35
C ILE A 59 -3.00 -11.31 0.43
N GLY A 60 -2.62 -10.27 -0.31
CA GLY A 60 -3.34 -9.02 -0.41
C GLY A 60 -4.77 -9.17 -0.96
N GLU A 61 -4.95 -10.00 -1.99
CA GLU A 61 -6.25 -10.30 -2.58
C GLU A 61 -7.15 -11.04 -1.59
N ILE A 62 -6.62 -12.06 -0.91
CA ILE A 62 -7.37 -12.84 0.11
C ILE A 62 -7.78 -11.96 1.29
N THR A 63 -6.86 -11.16 1.82
CA THR A 63 -7.16 -10.25 2.94
C THR A 63 -8.17 -9.20 2.56
N LYS A 64 -8.10 -8.68 1.32
CA LYS A 64 -9.08 -7.72 0.79
C LYS A 64 -10.48 -8.33 0.67
N GLU A 65 -10.60 -9.53 0.12
CA GLU A 65 -11.87 -10.24 0.00
C GLU A 65 -12.50 -10.48 1.38
N ARG A 66 -11.69 -10.87 2.37
CA ARG A 66 -12.17 -11.03 3.75
C ARG A 66 -12.62 -9.72 4.39
N GLU A 67 -11.88 -8.64 4.21
CA GLU A 67 -12.30 -7.32 4.73
C GLU A 67 -13.63 -6.88 4.12
N GLU A 68 -13.85 -7.16 2.84
CA GLU A 68 -15.12 -6.88 2.17
C GLU A 68 -16.27 -7.70 2.77
N ILE A 69 -16.06 -9.00 3.01
CA ILE A 69 -17.08 -9.91 3.56
C ILE A 69 -17.37 -9.62 5.04
N GLU A 70 -16.34 -9.50 5.87
CA GLU A 70 -16.48 -9.45 7.34
C GLU A 70 -16.68 -8.02 7.87
N LEU A 71 -16.11 -7.00 7.20
CA LEU A 71 -16.13 -5.62 7.68
C LEU A 71 -16.91 -4.66 6.77
N GLY A 72 -17.28 -5.08 5.57
CA GLY A 72 -18.05 -4.27 4.63
C GLY A 72 -17.28 -3.11 4.00
N TYR A 73 -15.93 -3.12 4.06
CA TYR A 73 -15.08 -2.12 3.40
C TYR A 73 -13.81 -2.72 2.82
N ILE A 74 -13.25 -2.02 1.82
CA ILE A 74 -12.03 -2.43 1.12
C ILE A 74 -10.90 -1.46 1.43
N CYS A 75 -9.82 -1.94 2.06
CA CYS A 75 -8.58 -1.19 2.18
C CYS A 75 -7.62 -1.53 1.04
N ARG A 76 -7.38 -0.58 0.12
CA ARG A 76 -6.35 -0.72 -0.90
C ARG A 76 -4.97 -0.45 -0.29
N THR A 77 -4.08 -1.45 -0.38
CA THR A 77 -2.69 -1.33 0.09
C THR A 77 -1.75 -1.59 -1.09
N ALA A 78 -0.70 -0.79 -1.21
CA ALA A 78 0.38 -1.06 -2.18
C ALA A 78 1.38 -2.05 -1.57
N TYR A 79 1.84 -3.01 -2.38
CA TYR A 79 2.79 -4.05 -1.95
C TYR A 79 4.17 -3.78 -2.53
N SER A 80 5.18 -3.69 -1.67
CA SER A 80 6.59 -3.60 -2.06
C SER A 80 7.31 -4.89 -1.69
N GLY A 81 7.20 -5.93 -2.53
CA GLY A 81 7.79 -7.25 -2.26
C GLY A 81 9.21 -7.20 -1.68
N PRO A 82 10.16 -6.41 -2.24
CA PRO A 82 11.50 -6.27 -1.67
C PRO A 82 11.52 -5.81 -0.20
N GLU A 83 10.62 -4.92 0.23
CA GLU A 83 10.54 -4.48 1.63
C GLU A 83 10.05 -5.60 2.53
N TYR A 84 9.06 -6.37 2.07
CA TYR A 84 8.50 -7.47 2.87
C TYR A 84 9.50 -8.61 3.07
N TYR A 85 10.44 -8.79 2.14
CA TYR A 85 11.55 -9.73 2.26
C TYR A 85 12.82 -9.12 2.92
N GLY A 86 12.77 -7.87 3.37
CA GLY A 86 13.93 -7.19 3.95
C GLY A 86 15.03 -6.83 2.94
N LEU A 87 14.82 -7.06 1.65
CA LEU A 87 15.79 -6.78 0.58
C LEU A 87 16.03 -5.28 0.38
N THR A 88 15.20 -4.41 0.96
CA THR A 88 15.44 -2.97 0.97
C THR A 88 16.34 -2.51 2.11
N ASP A 89 16.52 -3.33 3.15
CA ASP A 89 17.37 -3.03 4.30
C ASP A 89 18.83 -2.88 3.87
N HIS A 90 19.48 -1.82 4.33
CA HIS A 90 20.85 -1.51 3.91
C HIS A 90 21.83 -2.61 4.36
N THR A 91 21.64 -3.17 5.55
CA THR A 91 22.47 -4.24 6.09
C THR A 91 22.33 -5.50 5.24
N ILE A 92 21.10 -5.90 4.93
CA ILE A 92 20.82 -7.07 4.09
C ILE A 92 21.39 -6.86 2.68
N LYS A 93 21.19 -5.67 2.09
CA LYS A 93 21.78 -5.30 0.80
C LYS A 93 23.30 -5.43 0.80
N SER A 94 23.98 -4.91 1.81
CA SER A 94 25.44 -4.98 1.93
C SER A 94 25.93 -6.42 2.06
N ILE A 95 25.23 -7.25 2.85
CA ILE A 95 25.56 -8.67 3.01
C ILE A 95 25.40 -9.41 1.67
N VAL A 96 24.25 -9.24 1.01
CA VAL A 96 23.96 -9.88 -0.29
C VAL A 96 24.95 -9.43 -1.37
N ALA A 97 25.27 -8.13 -1.42
CA ALA A 97 26.27 -7.61 -2.35
C ALA A 97 27.66 -8.20 -2.08
N GLY A 98 28.08 -8.29 -0.81
CA GLY A 98 29.34 -8.93 -0.43
C GLY A 98 29.41 -10.40 -0.81
N MET A 99 28.30 -11.13 -0.70
CA MET A 99 28.20 -12.53 -1.16
C MET A 99 28.31 -12.64 -2.69
N ALA A 100 27.64 -11.76 -3.43
CA ALA A 100 27.69 -11.74 -4.89
C ALA A 100 29.12 -11.49 -5.41
N VAL A 101 29.83 -10.53 -4.82
CA VAL A 101 31.23 -10.23 -5.17
C VAL A 101 32.14 -11.43 -4.90
N ARG A 102 31.99 -12.09 -3.74
CA ARG A 102 32.76 -13.32 -3.43
C ARG A 102 32.45 -14.47 -4.39
N ALA A 103 31.24 -14.53 -4.93
CA ALA A 103 30.84 -15.50 -5.96
C ALA A 103 31.27 -15.11 -7.39
N GLY A 104 32.05 -14.04 -7.55
CA GLY A 104 32.51 -13.56 -8.86
C GLY A 104 31.43 -12.86 -9.69
N MET A 105 30.27 -12.54 -9.10
CA MET A 105 29.21 -11.81 -9.77
C MET A 105 29.52 -10.32 -9.77
N GLN A 106 29.39 -9.66 -10.91
CA GLN A 106 29.48 -8.20 -10.95
C GLN A 106 28.23 -7.57 -10.32
N PRO A 107 28.37 -6.62 -9.38
CA PRO A 107 27.23 -5.91 -8.84
C PRO A 107 26.52 -5.15 -9.95
N HIS A 108 25.20 -5.37 -10.10
CA HIS A 108 24.42 -4.54 -11.01
C HIS A 108 24.53 -3.08 -10.57
N ALA A 109 25.14 -2.25 -11.42
CA ALA A 109 25.31 -0.83 -11.16
C ALA A 109 23.94 -0.21 -10.86
N GLN A 110 23.82 0.47 -9.71
CA GLN A 110 22.69 1.35 -9.47
C GLN A 110 22.66 2.36 -10.61
N ARG A 111 21.64 2.28 -11.47
CA ARG A 111 21.37 3.32 -12.47
C ARG A 111 21.29 4.64 -11.71
N LYS A 112 22.33 5.47 -11.84
CA LYS A 112 22.28 6.85 -11.39
C LYS A 112 21.18 7.51 -12.22
N ASN A 113 20.01 7.76 -11.61
CA ASN A 113 18.99 8.56 -12.25
C ASN A 113 19.61 9.92 -12.56
N PRO A 114 19.76 10.34 -13.83
CA PRO A 114 20.20 11.69 -14.13
C PRO A 114 19.11 12.63 -13.60
N LYS A 115 19.43 13.35 -12.53
CA LYS A 115 18.56 14.39 -11.97
C LYS A 115 18.26 15.39 -13.10
N LYS A 116 17.04 15.37 -13.63
CA LYS A 116 16.52 16.49 -14.44
C LYS A 116 16.47 17.71 -13.51
N SER A 117 17.49 18.55 -13.57
CA SER A 117 17.51 19.89 -13.00
C SER A 117 16.41 20.71 -13.67
N ARG A 118 15.21 20.72 -13.09
CA ARG A 118 14.13 21.59 -13.53
C ARG A 118 14.48 23.01 -13.04
N LYS A 119 15.00 23.85 -13.94
CA LYS A 119 15.24 25.28 -13.70
C LYS A 119 13.92 25.91 -13.22
N LEU A 120 13.89 26.33 -11.96
CA LEU A 120 12.85 27.20 -11.40
C LEU A 120 13.17 28.63 -11.88
N GLY A 121 12.55 29.06 -12.96
CA GLY A 121 12.74 30.39 -13.55
C GLY A 121 11.44 31.19 -13.53
N LYS A 122 11.38 32.15 -12.60
CA LYS A 122 10.63 33.43 -12.61
C LYS A 122 9.32 33.52 -13.41
N ALA A 123 8.21 33.61 -12.68
CA ALA A 123 7.03 34.41 -13.08
C ALA A 123 6.23 34.81 -11.83
N ILE A 124 6.79 35.70 -11.02
CA ILE A 124 6.02 36.50 -10.05
C ILE A 124 6.39 37.94 -10.34
N GLU A 125 5.61 38.59 -11.21
CA GLU A 125 5.42 40.04 -11.17
C GLU A 125 4.30 40.46 -12.10
N LYS A 126 3.49 41.40 -11.61
CA LYS A 126 2.43 42.18 -12.30
C LYS A 126 1.05 41.54 -12.39
N SER A 127 0.25 41.75 -11.34
CA SER A 127 -1.11 42.30 -11.48
C SER A 127 -1.72 42.67 -10.12
N THR A 128 -1.11 43.64 -9.45
CA THR A 128 -1.84 44.53 -8.53
C THR A 128 -2.20 45.79 -9.29
N GLU A 129 -3.40 46.32 -8.97
CA GLU A 129 -3.88 47.67 -9.29
C GLU A 129 -4.72 47.83 -10.57
N LYS A 130 -6.03 47.54 -10.43
CA LYS A 130 -7.08 48.47 -10.89
C LYS A 130 -8.27 48.42 -9.93
N LYS A 131 -8.24 49.40 -9.01
CA LYS A 131 -9.27 49.77 -8.06
C LYS A 131 -10.38 50.55 -8.79
N SER A 132 -11.58 50.45 -8.24
CA SER A 132 -12.68 51.43 -8.30
C SER A 132 -13.45 51.65 -9.62
N LYS A 133 -14.67 51.09 -9.68
CA LYS A 133 -15.98 51.82 -9.72
C LYS A 133 -17.07 50.92 -10.33
N LYS A 134 -17.89 50.29 -9.50
CA LYS A 134 -19.37 50.31 -9.68
C LYS A 134 -20.06 49.91 -8.38
N LYS A 135 -20.49 50.95 -7.67
CA LYS A 135 -21.44 50.89 -6.56
C LYS A 135 -22.84 50.68 -7.17
N GLU A 136 -23.72 50.11 -6.35
CA GLU A 136 -25.18 50.11 -6.43
C GLU A 136 -25.93 48.93 -7.07
N LYS A 137 -26.63 48.23 -6.17
CA LYS A 137 -28.06 47.87 -6.15
C LYS A 137 -28.42 46.37 -6.16
N SER A 138 -29.35 46.09 -5.22
CA SER A 138 -30.17 44.89 -5.01
C SER A 138 -29.49 43.75 -4.24
N SER A 139 -29.74 43.51 -2.94
CA SER A 139 -30.99 43.23 -2.21
C SER A 139 -31.75 42.03 -2.78
N GLY A 140 -31.45 40.84 -2.28
CA GLY A 140 -32.16 39.61 -2.66
C GLY A 140 -31.97 38.49 -1.63
N LYS A 141 -32.93 38.42 -0.69
CA LYS A 141 -33.21 37.36 0.29
C LYS A 141 -32.76 35.94 -0.12
N LYS A 142 -32.20 35.18 0.82
CA LYS A 142 -32.58 33.76 1.06
C LYS A 142 -32.10 33.25 2.42
N LYS A 143 -32.97 33.38 3.42
CA LYS A 143 -33.04 32.50 4.60
C LYS A 143 -33.97 31.33 4.26
N ALA A 144 -33.53 30.08 4.41
CA ALA A 144 -34.38 28.90 4.60
C ALA A 144 -33.48 27.74 5.10
N LYS A 145 -33.30 27.59 6.41
CA LYS A 145 -34.12 26.78 7.35
C LYS A 145 -33.87 25.27 7.20
N LYS A 146 -32.82 24.82 7.90
CA LYS A 146 -32.44 23.42 8.14
C LYS A 146 -33.23 22.92 9.35
N GLN A 147 -34.42 22.33 9.13
CA GLN A 147 -35.18 21.59 10.15
C GLN A 147 -36.02 20.49 9.45
N LYS A 148 -35.55 19.24 9.53
CA LYS A 148 -36.34 18.00 9.49
C LYS A 148 -35.67 17.08 10.51
N ARG A 149 -36.05 17.15 11.79
CA ARG A 149 -37.24 16.56 12.43
C ARG A 149 -37.19 15.03 12.38
N ALA A 150 -36.67 14.50 13.48
CA ALA A 150 -36.85 13.13 13.96
C ALA A 150 -38.35 12.81 14.19
N LYS A 151 -38.61 11.52 14.43
CA LYS A 151 -39.77 10.92 15.13
C LYS A 151 -40.83 10.26 14.23
N ARG A 152 -40.70 8.94 14.06
CA ARG A 152 -41.77 7.94 13.91
C ARG A 152 -41.45 6.91 15.01
N LYS A 153 -42.03 6.93 16.22
CA LYS A 153 -43.39 6.54 16.63
C LYS A 153 -43.84 5.24 15.97
N CYS A 154 -43.67 4.15 16.72
CA CYS A 154 -44.34 2.86 16.54
C CYS A 154 -45.21 2.69 17.80
N ASP A 155 -46.48 3.00 17.68
CA ASP A 155 -47.62 2.45 18.44
C ASP A 155 -48.44 1.80 17.31
N GLY A 156 -48.84 0.53 17.29
CA GLY A 156 -49.49 -0.26 18.33
C GLY A 156 -50.89 -0.64 17.80
N SER A 157 -51.28 -1.91 17.99
CA SER A 157 -52.64 -2.48 17.99
C SER A 157 -53.22 -3.25 16.78
N ASP A 158 -53.47 -4.54 17.09
CA ASP A 158 -54.67 -5.39 16.87
C ASP A 158 -54.97 -6.01 15.50
N ASP A 159 -54.79 -7.33 15.40
CA ASP A 159 -55.88 -8.36 15.39
C ASP A 159 -55.32 -9.71 15.90
#